data_AF-A0AAF0P273-F1
#
_entry.id   AF-A0AAF0P273-F1
#
_cell.length_a   1.000
_cell.length_b   1.000
_cell.length_c   1.000
_cell.angle_alpha   90.00
_cell.angle_beta   90.00
_cell.angle_gamma   90.00
#
_symmetry.space_group_name_H-M   'P 1'
#
loop_
_entity.id
_entity.type
_entity.pdbx_description
1 polymer ?
#
loop_
_entity_poly.entity_id
_entity_poly.type
_entity_poly.pdbx_seq_one_letter_code
_entity_poly.pdbx_strand_id
1 'polypeptide(L)'
;MGAITNSNGFFTTGKDDGKNHIERHNYENGNEQKYRKYDPKNVSEVIELSDTKLEDDTRSLAYKKAYELGMKTEEEWSVANSKRSAKRQDKDYSEYVSKTATSLVNQLKKRTAKKTDDNYKADKYLQQTNAIRSNGGLAIYGSLYYISNAEDYDAILDEKGASGLTAYREFERDTLTTFHQSALYQHLHGNTEVRAEIHTAEDGSQHLQTSEMLGEINGRGAFRIAPVSVKARKLVELYESLYPGSGQAHFESDIALEKIAMDSSKKRNETTGGFNVYSEGAVINVKRQHPDKIENVRKSLFDDADFNKNPRKGDLVKRLFRRVENRELEKIAITKAKEHGVSWSRSYGRSDGVYRGKAEYKAKRKALELEREYKAKHSLLERRESVLDERLTSADGLTKQAEEERRSAENMANNNVLRSRELDHREKEQQKQKQHNDNILIRIKERERAVSLRESALDSRQAGFKKEKEEINNQFAERENRLNTREKNIDKIIENKVSEKNIYFEKVQKRLNRAIDIIINTIPNERLRQRFSAYIYGEDTSKINELATKSVKTYEKTVNQIVDDDLEP
;
A
#
# COMPACT_ATOMS: atom_id res chain seq x y z
N MET A 1 -3.93 13.29 -15.70
CA MET A 1 -3.41 14.31 -16.65
C MET A 1 -1.94 14.47 -16.36
N GLY A 2 -1.04 14.04 -17.24
CA GLY A 2 0.40 14.06 -16.99
C GLY A 2 1.05 15.39 -17.36
N ALA A 3 1.99 15.86 -16.54
CA ALA A 3 2.79 17.02 -16.88
C ALA A 3 4.02 16.59 -17.69
N ILE A 4 4.14 17.07 -18.94
CA ILE A 4 5.45 17.03 -19.62
C ILE A 4 6.33 18.12 -19.02
N THR A 5 7.34 17.71 -18.26
CA THR A 5 8.39 18.62 -17.81
C THR A 5 9.70 18.24 -18.44
N ASN A 6 10.44 19.25 -18.88
CA ASN A 6 11.71 19.04 -19.51
C ASN A 6 12.64 20.17 -19.05
N SER A 7 13.85 19.80 -18.64
CA SER A 7 14.90 20.73 -18.21
C SER A 7 16.01 20.84 -19.25
N ASN A 8 15.68 21.19 -20.48
CA ASN A 8 16.67 21.44 -21.54
C ASN A 8 17.28 22.81 -21.34
N GLY A 9 18.21 22.90 -20.39
CA GLY A 9 18.96 24.10 -20.10
C GLY A 9 20.32 24.08 -20.74
N PHE A 10 20.84 25.27 -21.09
CA PHE A 10 22.28 25.48 -21.18
C PHE A 10 22.89 25.45 -19.77
N PHE A 11 22.64 24.37 -19.03
CA PHE A 11 23.11 24.16 -17.67
C PHE A 11 24.11 23.03 -17.69
N THR A 12 25.35 23.34 -17.31
CA THR A 12 26.41 22.35 -17.26
C THR A 12 26.29 21.52 -15.98
N THR A 13 26.29 20.19 -16.12
CA THR A 13 26.31 19.24 -15.01
C THR A 13 27.76 18.86 -14.71
N GLY A 14 28.12 18.76 -13.44
CA GLY A 14 29.49 18.45 -12.99
C GLY A 14 29.62 17.07 -12.36
N LYS A 15 28.55 16.27 -12.40
CA LYS A 15 28.45 14.98 -11.74
C LYS A 15 28.35 13.91 -12.80
N ASP A 16 29.06 12.82 -12.58
CA ASP A 16 29.08 11.65 -13.45
C ASP A 16 27.71 10.96 -13.46
N ASP A 17 27.15 10.77 -14.65
CA ASP A 17 25.97 9.95 -14.90
C ASP A 17 26.44 8.50 -15.16
N GLY A 18 25.74 7.50 -14.62
CA GLY A 18 26.25 6.11 -14.55
C GLY A 18 26.34 5.59 -13.11
N LYS A 19 27.38 4.85 -12.72
CA LYS A 19 27.44 4.19 -11.40
C LYS A 19 27.33 5.16 -10.21
N ASN A 20 27.99 6.32 -10.29
CA ASN A 20 27.89 7.39 -9.29
C ASN A 20 26.49 8.05 -9.25
N HIS A 21 25.62 7.78 -10.23
CA HIS A 21 24.24 8.21 -10.23
C HIS A 21 23.35 7.33 -9.34
N ILE A 22 23.57 6.02 -9.32
CA ILE A 22 22.87 5.05 -8.45
C ILE A 22 23.11 5.40 -6.97
N GLU A 23 24.36 5.71 -6.61
CA GLU A 23 24.73 6.13 -5.26
C GLU A 23 24.03 7.44 -4.86
N ARG A 24 23.83 8.36 -5.81
CA ARG A 24 23.16 9.66 -5.54
C ARG A 24 21.70 9.52 -5.17
N HIS A 25 21.01 8.55 -5.75
CA HIS A 25 19.62 8.25 -5.42
C HIS A 25 19.48 7.25 -4.28
N ASN A 26 20.58 6.93 -3.58
CA ASN A 26 20.59 6.01 -2.43
C ASN A 26 19.93 4.66 -2.71
N TYR A 27 20.01 4.16 -3.96
CA TYR A 27 19.35 2.92 -4.34
C TYR A 27 19.82 1.71 -3.51
N GLU A 28 21.04 1.76 -2.97
CA GLU A 28 21.64 0.72 -2.11
C GLU A 28 20.85 0.44 -0.82
N ASN A 29 20.05 1.39 -0.32
CA ASN A 29 19.29 1.22 0.92
C ASN A 29 17.90 0.58 0.72
N GLY A 30 17.49 0.28 -0.52
CA GLY A 30 16.30 -0.51 -0.88
C GLY A 30 14.91 0.06 -0.48
N ASN A 31 14.86 0.97 0.48
CA ASN A 31 13.66 1.46 1.15
C ASN A 31 13.14 2.80 0.60
N GLU A 32 13.90 3.48 -0.27
CA GLU A 32 13.60 4.86 -0.65
C GLU A 32 12.89 5.00 -2.00
N GLN A 33 12.88 3.98 -2.86
CA GLN A 33 12.14 4.04 -4.13
C GLN A 33 10.66 3.73 -3.92
N LYS A 34 9.84 4.78 -3.80
CA LYS A 34 8.38 4.62 -3.83
C LYS A 34 7.97 3.91 -5.12
N TYR A 35 7.00 2.99 -5.00
CA TYR A 35 6.37 2.26 -6.11
C TYR A 35 7.23 1.22 -6.86
N ARG A 36 8.49 0.97 -6.49
CA ARG A 36 9.35 -0.05 -7.12
C ARG A 36 8.71 -1.44 -7.21
N LYS A 37 7.94 -1.84 -6.19
CA LYS A 37 7.21 -3.13 -6.18
C LYS A 37 6.17 -3.28 -7.29
N TYR A 38 5.83 -2.19 -7.98
CA TYR A 38 4.92 -2.16 -9.13
C TYR A 38 5.67 -2.07 -10.46
N ASP A 39 7.01 -2.08 -10.46
CA ASP A 39 7.78 -2.32 -11.67
C ASP A 39 7.76 -3.81 -12.03
N PRO A 40 7.85 -4.16 -13.33
CA PRO A 40 8.01 -5.54 -13.77
C PRO A 40 9.29 -6.12 -13.17
N LYS A 41 9.24 -7.41 -12.78
CA LYS A 41 10.28 -8.08 -11.97
C LYS A 41 11.72 -8.00 -12.51
N ASN A 42 11.89 -7.71 -13.80
CA ASN A 42 13.19 -7.70 -14.48
C ASN A 42 13.63 -6.31 -14.96
N VAL A 43 12.99 -5.22 -14.53
CA VAL A 43 13.40 -3.88 -14.95
C VAL A 43 14.54 -3.37 -14.08
N SER A 44 15.67 -3.06 -14.72
CA SER A 44 16.80 -2.37 -14.09
C SER A 44 16.38 -0.96 -13.64
N GLU A 45 16.98 -0.47 -12.55
CA GLU A 45 16.77 0.89 -12.04
C GLU A 45 17.22 1.97 -13.02
N VAL A 46 18.22 1.61 -13.83
CA VAL A 46 18.77 2.38 -14.94
C VAL A 46 18.64 1.55 -16.20
N ILE A 47 17.95 2.09 -17.21
CA ILE A 47 17.87 1.51 -18.54
C ILE A 47 18.73 2.35 -19.48
N GLU A 48 19.84 1.80 -19.92
CA GLU A 48 20.74 2.44 -20.89
C GLU A 48 20.07 2.46 -22.27
N LEU A 49 19.98 3.65 -22.87
CA LEU A 49 19.43 3.83 -24.22
C LEU A 49 20.51 4.09 -25.27
N SER A 50 21.62 4.71 -24.88
CA SER A 50 22.81 4.85 -25.71
C SER A 50 23.71 3.62 -25.63
N ASP A 51 24.61 3.44 -26.60
CA ASP A 51 25.67 2.42 -26.57
C ASP A 51 26.78 2.82 -25.58
N THR A 52 26.41 2.86 -24.30
CA THR A 52 27.21 3.27 -23.14
C THR A 52 26.87 2.37 -21.97
N LYS A 53 27.82 2.08 -21.11
CA LYS A 53 27.63 1.22 -19.93
C LYS A 53 27.63 1.99 -18.63
N LEU A 54 27.05 1.42 -17.59
CA LEU A 54 26.86 2.04 -16.28
C LEU A 54 28.20 2.44 -15.65
N GLU A 55 29.21 1.61 -15.86
CA GLU A 55 30.59 1.81 -15.44
C GLU A 55 31.37 2.84 -16.26
N ASP A 56 30.87 3.29 -17.41
CA ASP A 56 31.55 4.29 -18.22
C ASP A 56 31.54 5.64 -17.51
N ASP A 57 32.72 6.26 -17.40
CA ASP A 57 32.87 7.62 -16.88
C ASP A 57 32.35 8.64 -17.91
N THR A 58 31.33 9.41 -17.52
CA THR A 58 30.69 10.43 -18.38
C THR A 58 31.69 11.45 -18.89
N ARG A 59 32.70 11.80 -18.10
CA ARG A 59 33.74 12.74 -18.52
C ARG A 59 34.54 12.15 -19.68
N SER A 60 34.97 10.90 -19.58
CA SER A 60 35.72 10.21 -20.64
C SER A 60 34.91 10.09 -21.92
N LEU A 61 33.62 9.74 -21.81
CA LEU A 61 32.69 9.74 -22.95
C LEU A 61 32.55 11.13 -23.59
N ALA A 62 32.48 12.18 -22.77
CA ALA A 62 32.38 13.56 -23.25
C ALA A 62 33.64 14.02 -23.99
N TYR A 63 34.83 13.59 -23.55
CA TYR A 63 36.08 13.82 -24.29
C TYR A 63 36.09 13.11 -25.64
N LYS A 64 35.69 11.83 -25.68
CA LYS A 64 35.54 11.07 -26.93
C LYS A 64 34.59 11.79 -27.90
N LYS A 65 33.42 12.22 -27.41
CA LYS A 65 32.46 12.98 -28.22
C LYS A 65 33.01 14.33 -28.68
N ALA A 66 33.76 15.04 -27.84
CA ALA A 66 34.41 16.29 -28.24
C ALA A 66 35.44 16.07 -29.37
N TYR A 67 36.19 14.95 -29.36
CA TYR A 67 37.11 14.59 -30.44
C TYR A 67 36.38 14.31 -31.76
N GLU A 68 35.29 13.56 -31.71
CA GLU A 68 34.41 13.33 -32.87
C GLU A 68 33.88 14.64 -33.47
N LEU A 69 33.65 15.66 -32.62
CA LEU A 69 33.23 16.99 -33.01
C LEU A 69 34.38 17.92 -33.45
N GLY A 70 35.61 17.41 -33.48
CA GLY A 70 36.81 18.09 -34.00
C GLY A 70 37.71 18.75 -32.96
N MET A 71 37.48 18.54 -31.66
CA MET A 71 38.50 18.85 -30.66
C MET A 71 39.75 18.00 -30.94
N LYS A 72 40.94 18.59 -30.86
CA LYS A 72 42.18 17.82 -31.04
C LYS A 72 42.40 16.94 -29.82
N THR A 73 42.86 15.71 -30.03
CA THR A 73 43.44 14.84 -28.99
C THR A 73 44.69 15.47 -28.38
N GLU A 74 45.21 14.91 -27.29
CA GLU A 74 46.42 15.43 -26.63
C GLU A 74 47.63 15.37 -27.56
N GLU A 75 47.77 14.29 -28.31
CA GLU A 75 48.84 14.09 -29.30
C GLU A 75 48.74 15.09 -30.45
N GLU A 76 47.55 15.22 -31.05
CA GLU A 76 47.30 16.16 -32.15
C GLU A 76 47.47 17.61 -31.70
N TRP A 77 47.00 17.93 -30.49
CA TRP A 77 47.19 19.25 -29.90
C TRP A 77 48.67 19.53 -29.67
N SER A 78 49.45 18.60 -29.12
CA SER A 78 50.88 18.79 -28.85
C SER A 78 51.65 19.13 -30.14
N VAL A 79 51.37 18.40 -31.22
CA VAL A 79 51.94 18.68 -32.55
C VAL A 79 51.48 20.04 -33.08
N ALA A 80 50.20 20.39 -32.93
CA ALA A 80 49.70 21.70 -33.38
C ALA A 80 50.23 22.86 -32.53
N ASN A 81 50.42 22.65 -31.23
CA ASN A 81 50.84 23.65 -30.27
C ASN A 81 52.32 23.98 -30.45
N SER A 82 53.18 22.99 -30.65
CA SER A 82 54.61 23.19 -30.93
C SER A 82 54.89 24.05 -32.18
N LYS A 83 53.98 24.04 -33.17
CA LYS A 83 54.06 24.88 -34.38
C LYS A 83 53.68 26.35 -34.15
N ARG A 84 53.08 26.69 -33.00
CA ARG A 84 52.72 28.08 -32.64
C ARG A 84 53.94 28.80 -32.07
N SER A 85 53.96 30.14 -32.19
CA SER A 85 55.01 30.94 -31.54
C SER A 85 54.98 30.75 -30.02
N ALA A 86 56.15 30.73 -29.36
CA ALA A 86 56.29 30.44 -27.93
C ALA A 86 55.34 31.24 -27.02
N LYS A 87 55.09 32.52 -27.33
CA LYS A 87 54.16 33.39 -26.60
C LYS A 87 52.68 32.99 -26.72
N ARG A 88 52.34 32.18 -27.71
CA ARG A 88 50.97 31.72 -28.01
C ARG A 88 50.78 30.24 -27.71
N GLN A 89 51.83 29.51 -27.33
CA GLN A 89 51.71 28.10 -26.97
C GLN A 89 50.91 27.98 -25.67
N ASP A 90 49.99 27.03 -25.61
CA ASP A 90 49.32 26.66 -24.37
C ASP A 90 50.32 25.82 -23.54
N LYS A 91 50.37 26.00 -22.22
CA LYS A 91 51.37 25.39 -21.33
C LYS A 91 51.22 23.87 -21.28
N ASP A 92 49.98 23.41 -21.24
CA ASP A 92 49.60 22.01 -21.15
C ASP A 92 48.24 21.78 -21.83
N TYR A 93 47.87 20.52 -22.00
CA TYR A 93 46.63 20.14 -22.67
C TYR A 93 45.39 20.62 -21.90
N SER A 94 45.46 20.67 -20.57
CA SER A 94 44.37 21.17 -19.72
C SER A 94 44.08 22.66 -19.97
N GLU A 95 45.12 23.47 -20.21
CA GLU A 95 44.94 24.87 -20.63
C GLU A 95 44.24 24.97 -21.99
N TYR A 96 44.61 24.12 -22.95
CA TYR A 96 43.94 24.05 -24.24
C TYR A 96 42.46 23.70 -24.11
N VAL A 97 42.12 22.64 -23.37
CA VAL A 97 40.73 22.25 -23.15
C VAL A 97 39.95 23.37 -22.46
N SER A 98 40.52 23.99 -21.44
CA SER A 98 39.90 25.13 -20.72
C SER A 98 39.65 26.35 -21.64
N LYS A 99 40.48 26.54 -22.68
CA LYS A 99 40.29 27.59 -23.69
C LYS A 99 39.05 27.36 -24.56
N THR A 100 38.64 26.12 -24.79
CA THR A 100 37.45 25.78 -25.58
C THR A 100 36.14 26.31 -24.97
N ALA A 101 36.07 26.40 -23.62
CA ALA A 101 34.92 26.90 -22.86
C ALA A 101 35.12 28.32 -22.31
N THR A 102 36.23 28.99 -22.61
CA THR A 102 36.60 30.28 -21.98
C THR A 102 35.54 31.37 -22.14
N SER A 103 34.92 31.48 -23.32
CA SER A 103 33.85 32.47 -23.55
C SER A 103 32.66 32.24 -22.63
N LEU A 104 32.24 30.98 -22.48
CA LEU A 104 31.14 30.58 -21.59
C LEU A 104 31.50 30.85 -20.13
N VAL A 105 32.67 30.39 -19.67
CA VAL A 105 33.13 30.59 -18.29
C VAL A 105 33.22 32.08 -17.94
N ASN A 106 33.74 32.91 -18.85
CA ASN A 106 33.80 34.36 -18.65
C ASN A 106 32.41 34.99 -18.55
N GLN A 107 31.44 34.53 -19.35
CA GLN A 107 30.05 34.99 -19.25
C GLN A 107 29.41 34.59 -17.91
N LEU A 108 29.63 33.36 -17.45
CA LEU A 108 29.14 32.87 -16.15
C LEU A 108 29.74 33.70 -15.01
N LYS A 109 31.07 33.88 -14.98
CA LYS A 109 31.76 34.71 -13.98
C LYS A 109 31.25 36.15 -13.94
N LYS A 110 31.07 36.78 -15.12
CA LYS A 110 30.48 38.14 -15.21
C LYS A 110 29.06 38.19 -14.62
N ARG A 111 28.25 37.14 -14.82
CA ARG A 111 26.90 37.06 -14.27
C ARG A 111 26.89 36.79 -12.76
N THR A 112 27.82 35.99 -12.24
CA THR A 112 28.03 35.79 -10.80
C THR A 112 28.46 37.08 -10.10
N ALA A 113 29.34 37.86 -10.73
CA ALA A 113 29.86 39.11 -10.17
C ALA A 113 28.85 40.27 -10.17
N LYS A 114 27.75 40.17 -10.93
CA LYS A 114 26.67 41.15 -10.87
C LYS A 114 25.96 41.01 -9.53
N LYS A 115 26.22 41.96 -8.62
CA LYS A 115 25.46 42.15 -7.38
C LYS A 115 24.03 42.55 -7.74
N THR A 116 23.16 41.57 -7.90
CA THR A 116 21.70 41.74 -7.92
C THR A 116 21.14 41.02 -6.71
N ASP A 117 20.03 41.49 -6.14
CA ASP A 117 19.39 40.93 -4.93
C ASP A 117 18.99 39.44 -5.03
N ASP A 118 19.18 38.80 -6.19
CA ASP A 118 18.87 37.39 -6.46
C ASP A 118 20.13 36.51 -6.32
N ASN A 119 20.58 36.29 -5.08
CA ASN A 119 21.73 35.43 -4.73
C ASN A 119 21.62 34.02 -5.35
N TYR A 120 20.40 33.51 -5.54
CA TYR A 120 20.14 32.20 -6.12
C TYR A 120 20.63 32.07 -7.57
N LYS A 121 20.50 33.13 -8.39
CA LYS A 121 21.02 33.10 -9.76
C LYS A 121 22.54 33.11 -9.79
N ALA A 122 23.19 33.87 -8.91
CA ALA A 122 24.64 33.92 -8.81
C ALA A 122 25.22 32.55 -8.44
N ASP A 123 24.61 31.86 -7.46
CA ASP A 123 24.97 30.48 -7.07
C ASP A 123 24.84 29.50 -8.23
N LYS A 124 23.77 29.59 -9.03
CA LYS A 124 23.61 28.74 -10.22
C LYS A 124 24.72 28.92 -11.26
N TYR A 125 25.20 30.14 -11.47
CA TYR A 125 26.30 30.38 -12.41
C TYR A 125 27.64 29.90 -11.84
N LEU A 126 27.83 30.01 -10.53
CA LEU A 126 28.99 29.47 -9.83
C LEU A 126 29.02 27.93 -9.90
N GLN A 127 27.90 27.27 -9.65
CA GLN A 127 27.75 25.82 -9.78
C GLN A 127 28.14 25.31 -11.17
N GLN A 128 27.70 25.98 -12.24
CA GLN A 128 28.08 25.63 -13.61
C GLN A 128 29.57 25.84 -13.87
N THR A 129 30.17 26.91 -13.33
CA THR A 129 31.61 27.14 -13.46
C THR A 129 32.41 26.03 -12.79
N ASN A 130 31.98 25.59 -11.61
CA ASN A 130 32.59 24.49 -10.88
C ASN A 130 32.40 23.15 -11.61
N ALA A 131 31.23 22.93 -12.22
CA ALA A 131 30.93 21.76 -13.03
C ALA A 131 31.86 21.65 -14.26
N ILE A 132 32.08 22.75 -14.98
CA ILE A 132 33.04 22.78 -16.10
C ILE A 132 34.44 22.39 -15.60
N ARG A 133 34.84 22.88 -14.42
CA ARG A 133 36.13 22.55 -13.82
C ARG A 133 36.24 21.06 -13.45
N SER A 134 35.21 20.48 -12.82
CA SER A 134 35.21 19.07 -12.43
C SER A 134 35.23 18.13 -13.64
N ASN A 135 34.63 18.54 -14.76
CA ASN A 135 34.66 17.82 -16.02
C ASN A 135 35.99 17.97 -16.81
N GLY A 136 37.04 18.51 -16.17
CA GLY A 136 38.33 18.74 -16.82
C GLY A 136 38.31 19.85 -17.87
N GLY A 137 37.45 20.86 -17.73
CA GLY A 137 37.37 22.01 -18.63
C GLY A 137 36.29 21.94 -19.70
N LEU A 138 35.61 20.79 -19.85
CA LEU A 138 34.52 20.61 -20.80
C LEU A 138 33.16 20.99 -20.20
N ALA A 139 32.28 21.54 -21.03
CA ALA A 139 30.90 21.82 -20.65
C ALA A 139 29.99 20.69 -21.15
N ILE A 140 29.59 19.80 -20.23
CA ILE A 140 28.64 18.71 -20.46
C ILE A 140 27.24 19.21 -20.07
N TYR A 141 26.29 19.15 -21.01
CA TYR A 141 24.93 19.66 -20.79
C TYR A 141 23.98 18.53 -20.48
N GLY A 142 23.32 18.61 -19.32
CA GLY A 142 22.31 17.63 -18.91
C GLY A 142 20.89 18.08 -19.26
N SER A 143 20.08 17.13 -19.70
CA SER A 143 18.65 17.30 -20.00
C SER A 143 17.87 16.21 -19.27
N LEU A 144 16.68 16.56 -18.77
CA LEU A 144 15.76 15.62 -18.13
C LEU A 144 14.40 15.73 -18.82
N TYR A 145 13.75 14.61 -19.10
CA TYR A 145 12.43 14.53 -19.72
C TYR A 145 11.50 13.69 -18.85
N TYR A 146 10.39 14.28 -18.44
CA TYR A 146 9.30 13.64 -17.72
C TYR A 146 8.02 13.74 -18.54
N ILE A 147 7.20 12.69 -18.52
CA ILE A 147 5.85 12.71 -19.12
C ILE A 147 4.72 12.64 -18.09
N SER A 148 5.06 12.38 -16.82
CA SER A 148 4.15 12.45 -15.68
C SER A 148 4.92 12.84 -14.40
N ASN A 149 4.23 12.87 -13.26
CA ASN A 149 4.84 13.03 -11.96
C ASN A 149 4.45 11.88 -11.02
N ALA A 150 5.22 11.64 -9.96
CA ALA A 150 4.90 10.63 -8.97
C ALA A 150 3.57 10.88 -8.23
N GLU A 151 3.06 12.12 -8.25
CA GLU A 151 1.75 12.45 -7.68
C GLU A 151 0.59 11.78 -8.43
N ASP A 152 0.76 11.48 -9.73
CA ASP A 152 -0.19 10.73 -10.55
C ASP A 152 -0.26 9.25 -10.12
N TYR A 153 0.83 8.68 -9.60
CA TYR A 153 0.90 7.24 -9.28
C TYR A 153 -0.02 6.81 -8.14
N ASP A 154 -0.15 7.63 -7.09
CA ASP A 154 -1.10 7.34 -6.00
C ASP A 154 -2.54 7.31 -6.52
N ALA A 155 -2.91 8.28 -7.37
CA ALA A 155 -4.25 8.34 -7.95
C ALA A 155 -4.51 7.13 -8.87
N ILE A 156 -3.52 6.73 -9.67
CA ILE A 156 -3.64 5.54 -10.52
C ILE A 156 -3.74 4.27 -9.67
N LEU A 157 -2.97 4.17 -8.58
CA LEU A 157 -3.02 3.04 -7.67
C LEU A 157 -4.39 2.93 -7.00
N ASP A 158 -4.97 4.05 -6.57
CA ASP A 158 -6.30 4.09 -5.95
C ASP A 158 -7.42 3.76 -6.97
N GLU A 159 -7.33 4.28 -8.20
CA GLU A 159 -8.37 4.12 -9.22
C GLU A 159 -8.29 2.79 -9.99
N LYS A 160 -7.09 2.28 -10.24
CA LYS A 160 -6.81 1.17 -11.16
C LYS A 160 -6.03 0.03 -10.53
N GLY A 161 -5.62 0.16 -9.26
CA GLY A 161 -4.87 -0.85 -8.54
C GLY A 161 -3.44 -1.05 -9.03
N ALA A 162 -2.78 -2.07 -8.47
CA ALA A 162 -1.38 -2.38 -8.74
C ALA A 162 -1.09 -2.62 -10.23
N SER A 163 -1.97 -3.38 -10.92
CA SER A 163 -1.82 -3.65 -12.35
C SER A 163 -1.94 -2.39 -13.21
N GLY A 164 -2.81 -1.46 -12.84
CA GLY A 164 -2.93 -0.17 -13.52
C GLY A 164 -1.66 0.68 -13.38
N LEU A 165 -1.05 0.70 -12.19
CA LEU A 165 0.20 1.42 -11.96
C LEU A 165 1.39 0.77 -12.71
N THR A 166 1.44 -0.56 -12.76
CA THR A 166 2.46 -1.27 -13.57
C THR A 166 2.34 -0.90 -15.05
N ALA A 167 1.13 -0.99 -15.63
CA ALA A 167 0.89 -0.62 -17.03
C ALA A 167 1.23 0.86 -17.30
N TYR A 168 0.94 1.75 -16.35
CA TYR A 168 1.30 3.17 -16.48
C TYR A 168 2.82 3.38 -16.54
N ARG A 169 3.59 2.70 -15.68
CA ARG A 169 5.05 2.79 -15.67
C ARG A 169 5.69 2.10 -16.88
N GLU A 170 5.07 1.06 -17.43
CA GLU A 170 5.47 0.49 -18.72
C GLU A 170 5.25 1.48 -19.87
N PHE A 171 4.08 2.13 -19.91
CA PHE A 171 3.77 3.21 -20.83
C PHE A 171 4.83 4.33 -20.79
N GLU A 172 5.25 4.74 -19.60
CA GLU A 172 6.26 5.80 -19.45
C GLU A 172 7.62 5.43 -20.03
N ARG A 173 8.14 4.24 -19.68
CA ARG A 173 9.40 3.73 -20.24
C ARG A 173 9.35 3.59 -21.75
N ASP A 174 8.27 3.01 -22.28
CA ASP A 174 8.10 2.80 -23.71
C ASP A 174 8.03 4.14 -24.46
N THR A 175 7.31 5.12 -23.90
CA THR A 175 7.25 6.48 -24.45
C THR A 175 8.62 7.14 -24.50
N LEU A 176 9.38 7.11 -23.41
CA LEU A 176 10.71 7.72 -23.33
C LEU A 176 11.72 7.03 -24.26
N THR A 177 11.66 5.70 -24.34
CA THR A 177 12.47 4.89 -25.26
C THR A 177 12.15 5.23 -26.72
N THR A 178 10.85 5.23 -27.07
CA THR A 178 10.39 5.56 -28.42
C THR A 178 10.73 7.00 -28.79
N PHE A 179 10.66 7.94 -27.84
CA PHE A 179 11.06 9.33 -28.05
C PHE A 179 12.55 9.47 -28.34
N HIS A 180 13.42 8.82 -27.55
CA HIS A 180 14.86 8.79 -27.82
C HIS A 180 15.16 8.21 -29.21
N GLN A 181 14.46 7.15 -29.62
CA GLN A 181 14.62 6.53 -30.94
C GLN A 181 13.98 7.32 -32.09
N SER A 182 13.21 8.37 -31.80
CA SER A 182 12.50 9.14 -32.83
C SER A 182 13.48 9.86 -33.76
N ALA A 183 13.13 9.93 -35.06
CA ALA A 183 13.93 10.64 -36.06
C ALA A 183 14.19 12.11 -35.67
N LEU A 184 13.21 12.76 -35.03
CA LEU A 184 13.34 14.13 -34.55
C LEU A 184 14.37 14.23 -33.42
N TYR A 185 14.32 13.35 -32.42
CA TYR A 185 15.31 13.35 -31.35
C TYR A 185 16.72 13.08 -31.88
N GLN A 186 16.87 12.03 -32.71
CA GLN A 186 18.16 11.66 -33.28
C GLN A 186 18.75 12.78 -34.16
N HIS A 187 17.92 13.50 -34.91
CA HIS A 187 18.37 14.67 -35.66
C HIS A 187 18.89 15.79 -34.75
N LEU A 188 18.16 16.11 -33.69
CA LEU A 188 18.47 17.19 -32.77
C LEU A 188 19.66 16.89 -31.85
N HIS A 189 19.83 15.64 -31.44
CA HIS A 189 20.77 15.23 -30.38
C HIS A 189 21.83 14.23 -30.81
N GLY A 190 21.57 13.33 -31.77
CA GLY A 190 22.36 12.10 -31.96
C GLY A 190 23.87 12.34 -32.13
N ASN A 191 24.26 13.39 -32.87
CA ASN A 191 25.68 13.69 -33.09
C ASN A 191 26.35 14.41 -31.90
N THR A 192 25.59 14.89 -30.92
CA THR A 192 26.08 15.60 -29.74
C THR A 192 25.84 14.84 -28.44
N GLU A 193 25.04 13.79 -28.47
CA GLU A 193 24.73 12.94 -27.32
C GLU A 193 26.00 12.22 -26.84
N VAL A 194 26.23 12.31 -25.53
CA VAL A 194 27.29 11.62 -24.81
C VAL A 194 26.72 10.35 -24.17
N ARG A 195 25.52 10.45 -23.59
CA ARG A 195 24.86 9.38 -22.83
C ARG A 195 23.35 9.65 -22.72
N ALA A 196 22.54 8.60 -22.75
CA ALA A 196 21.10 8.66 -22.51
C ALA A 196 20.63 7.43 -21.71
N GLU A 197 19.85 7.67 -20.66
CA GLU A 197 19.38 6.65 -19.73
C GLU A 197 17.97 6.97 -19.23
N ILE A 198 17.15 5.94 -18.98
CA ILE A 198 15.91 6.09 -18.23
C ILE A 198 16.15 5.71 -16.78
N HIS A 199 15.79 6.61 -15.87
CA HIS A 199 15.98 6.46 -14.43
C HIS A 199 14.65 6.45 -13.69
N THR A 200 14.64 5.74 -12.56
CA THR A 200 13.56 5.83 -11.56
C THR A 200 14.04 6.69 -10.40
N ALA A 201 13.56 7.92 -10.28
CA ALA A 201 13.95 8.82 -9.20
C ALA A 201 13.52 8.28 -7.82
N GLU A 202 14.07 8.87 -6.74
CA GLU A 202 13.72 8.54 -5.34
C GLU A 202 12.21 8.57 -5.07
N ASP A 203 11.49 9.54 -5.61
CA ASP A 203 10.03 9.63 -5.46
C ASP A 203 9.25 8.61 -6.33
N GLY A 204 9.96 7.77 -7.07
CA GLY A 204 9.45 6.77 -7.99
C GLY A 204 9.27 7.27 -9.42
N SER A 205 9.36 8.58 -9.68
CA SER A 205 9.10 9.12 -11.03
C SER A 205 10.09 8.63 -12.07
N GLN A 206 9.58 8.29 -13.26
CA GLN A 206 10.41 7.85 -14.37
C GLN A 206 10.79 9.04 -15.27
N HIS A 207 12.05 9.09 -15.67
CA HIS A 207 12.53 10.13 -16.56
C HIS A 207 13.68 9.68 -17.44
N LEU A 208 13.75 10.27 -18.63
CA LEU A 208 14.91 10.16 -19.49
C LEU A 208 15.90 11.24 -19.09
N GLN A 209 17.12 10.85 -18.74
CA GLN A 209 18.24 11.73 -18.50
C GLN A 209 19.23 11.59 -19.66
N THR A 210 19.65 12.73 -20.22
CA THR A 210 20.59 12.76 -21.34
C THR A 210 21.68 13.78 -21.08
N SER A 211 22.88 13.47 -21.58
CA SER A 211 24.07 14.30 -21.48
C SER A 211 24.61 14.59 -22.88
N GLU A 212 24.98 15.86 -23.14
CA GLU A 212 25.37 16.33 -24.47
C GLU A 212 26.68 17.13 -24.45
N MET A 213 27.48 16.98 -25.51
CA MET A 213 28.62 17.82 -25.85
C MET A 213 28.25 18.78 -26.98
N LEU A 214 28.01 20.04 -26.65
CA LEU A 214 27.55 21.04 -27.62
C LEU A 214 28.72 21.90 -28.14
N GLY A 215 29.66 21.23 -28.81
CA GLY A 215 30.84 21.82 -29.42
C GLY A 215 30.74 21.97 -30.94
N GLU A 216 31.53 22.88 -31.51
CA GLU A 216 31.69 23.02 -32.96
C GLU A 216 33.08 23.57 -33.31
N ILE A 217 33.52 23.34 -34.55
CA ILE A 217 34.65 24.05 -35.15
C ILE A 217 34.21 25.43 -35.61
N ASN A 218 34.87 26.48 -35.14
CA ASN A 218 34.62 27.84 -35.61
C ASN A 218 35.26 28.09 -36.99
N GLY A 219 34.93 29.22 -37.63
CA GLY A 219 35.47 29.59 -38.95
C GLY A 219 36.99 29.80 -39.01
N ARG A 220 37.73 29.70 -37.89
CA ARG A 220 39.20 29.71 -37.82
C ARG A 220 39.79 28.31 -37.59
N GLY A 221 38.98 27.25 -37.69
CA GLY A 221 39.43 25.86 -37.51
C GLY A 221 39.67 25.48 -36.04
N ALA A 222 39.18 26.26 -35.08
CA ALA A 222 39.33 25.98 -33.66
C ALA A 222 38.02 25.49 -33.03
N PHE A 223 38.10 24.39 -32.28
CA PHE A 223 36.99 23.86 -31.50
C PHE A 223 36.57 24.84 -30.39
N ARG A 224 35.26 24.99 -30.19
CA ARG A 224 34.67 25.79 -29.11
C ARG A 224 33.38 25.17 -28.62
N ILE A 225 33.05 25.40 -27.35
CA ILE A 225 31.72 25.15 -26.80
C ILE A 225 30.76 26.24 -27.27
N ALA A 226 29.69 25.86 -27.97
CA ALA A 226 28.78 26.80 -28.64
C ALA A 226 27.31 26.31 -28.66
N PRO A 227 26.68 26.09 -27.49
CA PRO A 227 25.38 25.41 -27.41
C PRO A 227 24.25 26.11 -28.15
N VAL A 228 24.24 27.45 -28.15
CA VAL A 228 23.23 28.24 -28.87
C VAL A 228 23.38 28.10 -30.39
N SER A 229 24.63 28.08 -30.87
CA SER A 229 24.94 27.96 -32.31
C SER A 229 24.53 26.58 -32.81
N VAL A 230 25.00 25.54 -32.11
CA VAL A 230 24.71 24.14 -32.44
C VAL A 230 23.20 23.87 -32.46
N LYS A 231 22.46 24.26 -31.41
CA LYS A 231 21.00 24.03 -31.36
C LYS A 231 20.24 24.84 -32.41
N ALA A 232 20.66 26.08 -32.71
CA ALA A 232 20.04 26.87 -33.78
C ALA A 232 20.25 26.22 -35.15
N ARG A 233 21.47 25.76 -35.45
CA ARG A 233 21.78 25.05 -36.70
C ARG A 233 20.96 23.76 -36.83
N LYS A 234 20.89 22.95 -35.78
CA LYS A 234 20.06 21.73 -35.77
C LYS A 234 18.58 21.99 -36.03
N LEU A 235 18.03 23.07 -35.47
CA LEU A 235 16.66 23.50 -35.76
C LEU A 235 16.50 23.91 -37.23
N VAL A 236 17.40 24.72 -37.78
CA VAL A 236 17.34 25.10 -39.20
C VAL A 236 17.41 23.87 -40.10
N GLU A 237 18.35 22.95 -39.85
CA GLU A 237 18.46 21.68 -40.58
C GLU A 237 17.17 20.85 -40.48
N LEU A 238 16.51 20.84 -39.31
CA LEU A 238 15.23 20.16 -39.12
C LEU A 238 14.12 20.82 -39.93
N TYR A 239 13.99 22.15 -39.88
CA TYR A 239 12.98 22.87 -40.64
C TYR A 239 13.21 22.75 -42.14
N GLU A 240 14.46 22.69 -42.60
CA GLU A 240 14.77 22.49 -44.02
C GLU A 240 14.38 21.08 -44.48
N SER A 241 14.59 20.07 -43.65
CA SER A 241 14.09 18.71 -43.92
C SER A 241 12.56 18.65 -43.99
N LEU A 242 11.87 19.37 -43.12
CA LEU A 242 10.40 19.42 -43.08
C LEU A 242 9.80 20.31 -44.18
N TYR A 243 10.50 21.37 -44.57
CA TYR A 243 10.06 22.40 -45.52
C TYR A 243 11.23 22.78 -46.45
N PRO A 244 11.53 21.93 -47.46
CA PRO A 244 12.65 22.17 -48.36
C PRO A 244 12.52 23.50 -49.12
N GLY A 245 13.61 24.28 -49.12
CA GLY A 245 13.69 25.61 -49.73
C GLY A 245 13.15 26.75 -48.87
N SER A 246 12.53 26.46 -47.73
CA SER A 246 11.95 27.49 -46.84
C SER A 246 12.24 27.24 -45.35
N GLY A 247 13.13 26.30 -45.00
CA GLY A 247 13.40 25.91 -43.62
C GLY A 247 13.88 27.07 -42.75
N GLN A 248 14.75 27.92 -43.30
CA GLN A 248 15.21 29.14 -42.63
C GLN A 248 14.04 30.08 -42.28
N ALA A 249 13.13 30.33 -43.23
CA ALA A 249 11.97 31.19 -42.99
C ALA A 249 11.05 30.61 -41.90
N HIS A 250 10.82 29.30 -41.91
CA HIS A 250 10.04 28.62 -40.87
C HIS A 250 10.69 28.72 -39.49
N PHE A 251 12.01 28.54 -39.41
CA PHE A 251 12.78 28.75 -38.18
C PHE A 251 12.63 30.19 -37.65
N GLU A 252 12.80 31.19 -38.52
CA GLU A 252 12.70 32.60 -38.13
C GLU A 252 11.30 32.98 -37.67
N SER A 253 10.25 32.54 -38.37
CA SER A 253 8.85 32.74 -37.95
C SER A 253 8.58 32.12 -36.58
N ASP A 254 9.13 30.94 -36.30
CA ASP A 254 8.94 30.27 -35.02
C ASP A 254 9.75 30.91 -33.89
N ILE A 255 10.91 31.49 -34.17
CA ILE A 255 11.64 32.35 -33.23
C ILE A 255 10.86 33.63 -32.93
N ALA A 256 10.26 34.25 -33.93
CA ALA A 256 9.40 35.43 -33.75
C ALA A 256 8.20 35.11 -32.86
N LEU A 257 7.59 33.93 -33.04
CA LEU A 257 6.52 33.44 -32.15
C LEU A 257 7.02 33.28 -30.70
N GLU A 258 8.21 32.71 -30.48
CA GLU A 258 8.79 32.60 -29.14
C GLU A 258 9.03 33.96 -28.49
N LYS A 259 9.44 34.96 -29.30
CA LYS A 259 9.60 36.34 -28.83
C LYS A 259 8.27 36.94 -28.39
N ILE A 260 7.22 36.79 -29.19
CA ILE A 260 5.87 37.26 -28.86
C ILE A 260 5.37 36.58 -27.59
N ALA A 261 5.52 35.26 -27.46
CA ALA A 261 5.11 34.50 -26.29
C ALA A 261 5.88 34.95 -25.03
N MET A 262 7.20 35.15 -25.15
CA MET A 262 8.04 35.62 -24.06
C MET A 262 7.66 37.04 -23.60
N ASP A 263 7.44 37.98 -24.51
CA ASP A 263 7.04 39.34 -24.15
C ASP A 263 5.64 39.38 -23.54
N SER A 264 4.71 38.57 -24.07
CA SER A 264 3.35 38.44 -23.55
C SER A 264 3.31 37.76 -22.17
N SER A 265 4.32 36.97 -21.82
CA SER A 265 4.47 36.41 -20.46
C SER A 265 4.96 37.46 -19.46
N LYS A 266 5.78 38.43 -19.89
CA LYS A 266 6.27 39.52 -19.03
C LYS A 266 5.18 40.54 -18.69
N LYS A 267 4.31 40.88 -19.65
CA LYS A 267 3.14 41.75 -19.41
C LYS A 267 2.07 41.11 -18.52
N ARG A 268 2.12 39.78 -18.33
CA ARG A 268 1.12 39.00 -17.59
C ARG A 268 1.26 39.07 -16.07
N ASN A 269 2.37 39.58 -15.56
CA ASN A 269 2.48 39.95 -14.14
C ASN A 269 1.54 41.13 -13.78
N GLU A 270 0.86 41.74 -14.76
CA GLU A 270 -0.05 42.86 -14.55
C GLU A 270 -1.51 42.61 -14.99
N THR A 271 -1.83 41.62 -15.84
CA THR A 271 -3.23 41.32 -16.21
C THR A 271 -3.48 39.87 -16.69
N THR A 272 -4.64 39.34 -16.31
CA THR A 272 -5.15 37.95 -16.33
C THR A 272 -5.58 37.38 -17.70
N GLY A 273 -4.87 37.69 -18.80
CA GLY A 273 -5.35 37.30 -20.13
C GLY A 273 -4.28 37.07 -21.19
N GLY A 274 -3.26 36.23 -20.93
CA GLY A 274 -2.22 36.01 -21.93
C GLY A 274 -2.12 34.59 -22.50
N PHE A 275 -1.59 34.54 -23.71
CA PHE A 275 -1.31 33.36 -24.54
C PHE A 275 -0.41 32.32 -23.87
N ASN A 276 -0.98 31.29 -23.25
CA ASN A 276 -0.26 30.06 -22.94
C ASN A 276 -0.07 29.26 -24.24
N VAL A 277 0.91 29.64 -25.06
CA VAL A 277 1.24 28.87 -26.27
C VAL A 277 2.08 27.67 -25.83
N TYR A 278 1.43 26.63 -25.33
CA TYR A 278 2.10 25.37 -25.05
C TYR A 278 1.54 24.20 -25.85
N SER A 279 0.32 24.29 -26.37
CA SER A 279 -0.22 23.29 -27.31
C SER A 279 0.03 23.65 -28.76
N GLU A 280 0.17 22.64 -29.61
CA GLU A 280 0.30 22.80 -31.06
C GLU A 280 -0.89 23.55 -31.66
N GLY A 281 -2.11 23.24 -31.20
CA GLY A 281 -3.31 23.97 -31.62
C GLY A 281 -3.26 25.46 -31.30
N ALA A 282 -2.65 25.85 -30.16
CA ALA A 282 -2.47 27.27 -29.83
C ALA A 282 -1.44 27.94 -30.74
N VAL A 283 -0.33 27.25 -31.09
CA VAL A 283 0.66 27.76 -32.06
C VAL A 283 0.00 28.01 -33.41
N ILE A 284 -0.74 27.02 -33.92
CA ILE A 284 -1.43 27.11 -35.22
C ILE A 284 -2.44 28.25 -35.20
N ASN A 285 -3.23 28.38 -34.13
CA ASN A 285 -4.20 29.45 -34.00
C ASN A 285 -3.55 30.84 -33.96
N VAL A 286 -2.44 31.01 -33.23
CA VAL A 286 -1.72 32.29 -33.19
C VAL A 286 -1.16 32.64 -34.57
N LYS A 287 -0.57 31.68 -35.27
CA LYS A 287 -0.08 31.88 -36.65
C LYS A 287 -1.20 32.30 -37.60
N ARG A 288 -2.37 31.69 -37.47
CA ARG A 288 -3.55 32.00 -38.29
C ARG A 288 -4.17 33.36 -37.97
N GLN A 289 -4.26 33.71 -36.69
CA GLN A 289 -4.95 34.93 -36.22
C GLN A 289 -4.06 36.18 -36.28
N HIS A 290 -2.74 36.02 -36.21
CA HIS A 290 -1.80 37.14 -36.13
C HIS A 290 -0.59 37.01 -37.07
N PRO A 291 -0.79 36.73 -38.38
CA PRO A 291 0.32 36.57 -39.33
C PRO A 291 1.19 37.83 -39.43
N ASP A 292 0.58 39.01 -39.53
CA ASP A 292 1.30 40.29 -39.67
C ASP A 292 2.17 40.61 -38.45
N LYS A 293 1.69 40.26 -37.25
CA LYS A 293 2.44 40.48 -36.01
C LYS A 293 3.70 39.61 -35.95
N ILE A 294 3.58 38.36 -36.39
CA ILE A 294 4.71 37.43 -36.46
C ILE A 294 5.72 37.93 -37.47
N GLU A 295 5.26 38.34 -38.66
CA GLU A 295 6.13 38.84 -39.71
C GLU A 295 6.86 40.13 -39.31
N ASN A 296 6.17 41.08 -38.67
CA ASN A 296 6.80 42.30 -38.16
C ASN A 296 7.89 42.01 -37.12
N VAL A 297 7.66 41.05 -36.21
CA VAL A 297 8.68 40.63 -35.24
C VAL A 297 9.82 39.89 -35.92
N ARG A 298 9.53 39.07 -36.94
CA ARG A 298 10.55 38.37 -37.75
C ARG A 298 11.48 39.39 -38.41
N LYS A 299 10.93 40.35 -39.17
CA LYS A 299 11.70 41.44 -39.80
C LYS A 299 12.57 42.18 -38.80
N SER A 300 12.00 42.59 -37.67
CA SER A 300 12.74 43.29 -36.61
C SER A 300 13.88 42.46 -35.99
N LEU A 301 13.79 41.13 -35.99
CA LEU A 301 14.82 40.25 -35.41
C LEU A 301 15.90 39.84 -36.40
N PHE A 302 15.57 39.73 -37.69
CA PHE A 302 16.41 39.09 -38.71
C PHE A 302 16.74 39.99 -39.91
N ASP A 303 15.81 40.81 -40.39
CA ASP A 303 16.01 41.66 -41.56
C ASP A 303 16.60 43.02 -41.15
N ASP A 304 16.03 43.64 -40.12
CA ASP A 304 16.42 44.96 -39.63
C ASP A 304 17.54 44.90 -38.57
N ALA A 305 17.89 43.69 -38.11
CA ALA A 305 18.86 43.48 -37.05
C ALA A 305 19.67 42.19 -37.26
N ASP A 306 20.90 42.19 -36.73
CA ASP A 306 21.69 40.97 -36.64
C ASP A 306 21.22 40.12 -35.45
N PHE A 307 20.43 39.08 -35.72
CA PHE A 307 19.94 38.15 -34.71
C PHE A 307 21.08 37.57 -33.85
N ASN A 308 22.30 37.44 -34.39
CA ASN A 308 23.45 36.93 -33.64
C ASN A 308 23.88 37.87 -32.51
N LYS A 309 23.58 39.17 -32.61
CA LYS A 309 23.85 40.18 -31.58
C LYS A 309 22.68 40.34 -30.60
N ASN A 310 21.57 39.63 -30.81
CA ASN A 310 20.42 39.74 -29.92
C ASN A 310 20.76 39.19 -28.52
N PRO A 311 20.62 39.98 -27.45
CA PRO A 311 20.98 39.56 -26.09
C PRO A 311 20.10 38.41 -25.55
N ARG A 312 18.95 38.16 -26.20
CA ARG A 312 17.98 37.10 -25.87
C ARG A 312 18.04 35.91 -26.82
N LYS A 313 18.96 35.88 -27.80
CA LYS A 313 19.08 34.77 -28.77
C LYS A 313 19.08 33.41 -28.10
N GLY A 314 19.90 33.23 -27.06
CA GLY A 314 19.98 31.97 -26.33
C GLY A 314 18.65 31.55 -25.70
N ASP A 315 17.92 32.48 -25.09
CA ASP A 315 16.61 32.22 -24.49
C ASP A 315 15.60 31.77 -25.56
N LEU A 316 15.57 32.46 -26.71
CA LEU A 316 14.63 32.17 -27.81
C LEU A 316 14.90 30.81 -28.45
N VAL A 317 16.16 30.53 -28.80
CA VAL A 317 16.56 29.24 -29.38
C VAL A 317 16.24 28.10 -28.42
N LYS A 318 16.56 28.25 -27.13
CA LYS A 318 16.24 27.24 -26.11
C LYS A 318 14.73 26.96 -26.00
N ARG A 319 13.91 28.02 -26.03
CA ARG A 319 12.45 27.88 -25.95
C ARG A 319 11.90 27.16 -27.18
N LEU A 320 12.36 27.54 -28.38
CA LEU A 320 11.94 26.89 -29.61
C LEU A 320 12.31 25.41 -29.62
N PHE A 321 13.57 25.10 -29.28
CA PHE A 321 14.07 23.74 -29.19
C PHE A 321 13.18 22.87 -28.27
N ARG A 322 12.93 23.36 -27.05
CA ARG A 322 12.04 22.69 -26.08
C ARG A 322 10.60 22.53 -26.59
N ARG A 323 10.07 23.51 -27.34
CA ARG A 323 8.72 23.41 -27.91
C ARG A 323 8.64 22.30 -28.95
N VAL A 324 9.64 22.19 -29.82
CA VAL A 324 9.73 21.17 -30.86
C VAL A 324 9.83 19.77 -30.25
N GLU A 325 10.70 19.57 -29.26
CA GLU A 325 10.85 18.28 -28.59
C GLU A 325 9.60 17.85 -27.82
N ASN A 326 9.02 18.77 -27.03
CA ASN A 326 7.82 18.46 -26.25
C ASN A 326 6.63 18.09 -27.13
N ARG A 327 6.56 18.61 -28.36
CA ARG A 327 5.52 18.27 -29.33
C ARG A 327 5.66 16.81 -29.77
N GLU A 328 6.88 16.39 -30.11
CA GLU A 328 7.13 15.01 -30.50
C GLU A 328 6.92 14.05 -29.33
N LEU A 329 7.44 14.39 -28.15
CA LEU A 329 7.24 13.60 -26.93
C LEU A 329 5.75 13.46 -26.60
N GLU A 330 4.95 14.52 -26.73
CA GLU A 330 3.51 14.47 -26.52
C GLU A 330 2.80 13.58 -27.54
N LYS A 331 3.15 13.69 -28.83
CA LYS A 331 2.59 12.84 -29.89
C LYS A 331 2.85 11.35 -29.61
N ILE A 332 4.08 11.02 -29.20
CA ILE A 332 4.47 9.65 -28.84
C ILE A 332 3.72 9.21 -27.58
N ALA A 333 3.67 10.05 -26.54
CA ALA A 333 2.96 9.74 -25.29
C ALA A 333 1.47 9.44 -25.53
N ILE A 334 0.77 10.22 -26.36
CA ILE A 334 -0.63 9.95 -26.70
C ILE A 334 -0.79 8.59 -27.40
N THR A 335 0.15 8.24 -28.28
CA THR A 335 0.12 6.99 -29.02
C THR A 335 0.37 5.80 -28.09
N LYS A 336 1.44 5.88 -27.30
CA LYS A 336 1.83 4.84 -26.33
C LYS A 336 0.80 4.66 -25.22
N ALA A 337 0.19 5.73 -24.73
CA ALA A 337 -0.86 5.61 -23.73
C ALA A 337 -2.03 4.75 -24.25
N LYS A 338 -2.42 4.91 -25.52
CA LYS A 338 -3.46 4.08 -26.15
C LYS A 338 -3.02 2.63 -26.29
N GLU A 339 -1.79 2.37 -26.73
CA GLU A 339 -1.24 1.02 -26.87
C GLU A 339 -1.22 0.25 -25.54
N HIS A 340 -0.91 0.93 -24.44
CA HIS A 340 -0.86 0.36 -23.08
C HIS A 340 -2.21 0.41 -22.34
N GLY A 341 -3.29 0.86 -22.97
CA GLY A 341 -4.62 0.96 -22.34
C GLY A 341 -4.70 1.99 -21.20
N VAL A 342 -3.81 2.98 -21.20
CA VAL A 342 -3.68 4.03 -20.19
C VAL A 342 -4.37 5.31 -20.66
N SER A 343 -5.10 5.98 -19.76
CA SER A 343 -5.62 7.32 -20.02
C SER A 343 -4.55 8.36 -19.71
N TRP A 344 -3.97 8.96 -20.76
CA TRP A 344 -3.00 10.04 -20.62
C TRP A 344 -3.39 11.23 -21.48
N SER A 345 -3.21 12.43 -20.91
CA SER A 345 -3.32 13.69 -21.63
C SER A 345 -2.40 14.72 -21.01
N ARG A 346 -1.84 15.59 -21.86
CA ARG A 346 -0.91 16.61 -21.42
C ARG A 346 -1.63 17.68 -20.60
N SER A 347 -1.12 17.91 -19.38
CA SER A 347 -1.49 19.06 -18.57
C SER A 347 -0.72 20.29 -19.07
N TYR A 348 -1.40 21.14 -19.84
CA TYR A 348 -0.86 22.43 -20.26
C TYR A 348 -1.00 23.45 -19.13
N GLY A 349 0.10 23.76 -18.44
CA GLY A 349 0.14 24.93 -17.58
C GLY A 349 -0.70 24.86 -16.30
N ARG A 350 -0.76 23.71 -15.62
CA ARG A 350 -0.99 23.73 -14.15
C ARG A 350 0.30 24.11 -13.42
N SER A 351 0.87 25.27 -13.73
CA SER A 351 1.46 26.08 -12.66
C SER A 351 0.37 27.08 -12.31
N ASP A 352 -0.04 27.11 -11.06
CA ASP A 352 -1.07 28.00 -10.51
C ASP A 352 -0.68 29.48 -10.53
N GLY A 353 0.17 29.90 -11.48
CA GLY A 353 0.71 31.25 -11.60
C GLY A 353 1.71 31.61 -10.50
N VAL A 354 1.82 30.81 -9.44
CA VAL A 354 2.70 31.08 -8.30
C VAL A 354 4.06 30.42 -8.56
N TYR A 355 5.07 31.25 -8.81
CA TYR A 355 6.46 30.81 -8.84
C TYR A 355 6.89 30.46 -7.42
N ARG A 356 6.66 29.21 -7.00
CA ARG A 356 6.96 28.77 -5.63
C ARG A 356 8.45 28.51 -5.44
N GLY A 357 9.01 29.05 -4.36
CA GLY A 357 10.36 28.69 -3.93
C GLY A 357 10.45 27.21 -3.51
N LYS A 358 11.66 26.64 -3.45
CA LYS A 358 11.90 25.25 -3.00
C LYS A 358 11.26 24.95 -1.62
N ALA A 359 11.26 25.95 -0.73
CA ALA A 359 10.65 25.85 0.59
C ALA A 359 9.12 25.76 0.54
N GLU A 360 8.46 26.55 -0.31
CA GLU A 360 7.01 26.54 -0.50
C GLU A 360 6.54 25.27 -1.24
N TYR A 361 7.32 24.79 -2.20
CA TYR A 361 7.05 23.50 -2.84
C TYR A 361 7.11 22.36 -1.82
N LYS A 362 8.14 22.33 -0.96
CA LYS A 362 8.21 21.37 0.16
C LYS A 362 7.04 21.50 1.14
N ALA A 363 6.65 22.72 1.50
CA ALA A 363 5.53 22.97 2.41
C ALA A 363 4.18 22.51 1.81
N LYS A 364 3.94 22.80 0.52
CA LYS A 364 2.74 22.34 -0.18
C LYS A 364 2.73 20.82 -0.34
N ARG A 365 3.87 20.21 -0.67
CA ARG A 365 3.97 18.75 -0.76
C ARG A 365 3.65 18.10 0.60
N LYS A 366 4.19 18.66 1.70
CA LYS A 366 3.89 18.22 3.06
C LYS A 366 2.43 18.41 3.44
N ALA A 367 1.80 19.50 2.99
CA ALA A 367 0.37 19.74 3.21
C ALA A 367 -0.52 18.76 2.41
N LEU A 368 -0.16 18.44 1.17
CA LEU A 368 -0.84 17.43 0.35
C LEU A 368 -0.66 16.01 0.92
N GLU A 369 0.53 15.68 1.43
CA GLU A 369 0.78 14.42 2.15
C GLU A 369 -0.12 14.32 3.40
N LEU A 370 -0.23 15.40 4.19
CA LEU A 370 -1.14 15.48 5.35
C LEU A 370 -2.62 15.33 4.94
N GLU A 371 -3.05 15.98 3.85
CA GLU A 371 -4.43 15.86 3.35
C GLU A 371 -4.73 14.43 2.87
N ARG A 372 -3.78 13.78 2.20
CA ARG A 372 -3.88 12.37 1.77
C ARG A 372 -3.95 11.43 2.97
N GLU A 373 -3.08 11.62 3.98
CA GLU A 373 -3.15 10.84 5.22
C GLU A 373 -4.49 11.01 5.94
N TYR A 374 -5.03 12.22 5.95
CA TYR A 374 -6.34 12.50 6.54
C TYR A 374 -7.46 11.77 5.78
N LYS A 375 -7.49 11.86 4.44
CA LYS A 375 -8.49 11.15 3.61
C LYS A 375 -8.39 9.63 3.76
N ALA A 376 -7.18 9.08 3.79
CA ALA A 376 -6.97 7.64 4.00
C ALA A 376 -7.49 7.18 5.37
N LYS A 377 -7.21 7.94 6.44
CA LYS A 377 -7.74 7.66 7.79
C LYS A 377 -9.26 7.80 7.85
N HIS A 378 -9.84 8.81 7.18
CA HIS A 378 -11.29 9.01 7.11
C HIS A 378 -11.99 7.84 6.41
N SER A 379 -11.48 7.40 5.26
CA SER A 379 -12.05 6.24 4.54
C SER A 379 -11.93 4.93 5.33
N LEU A 380 -10.85 4.76 6.11
CA LEU A 380 -10.71 3.61 7.00
C LEU A 380 -11.71 3.65 8.17
N LEU A 381 -12.03 4.85 8.68
CA LEU A 381 -13.05 5.05 9.71
C LEU A 381 -14.45 4.77 9.17
N GLU A 382 -14.80 5.31 7.99
CA GLU A 382 -16.08 5.02 7.33
C GLU A 382 -16.28 3.52 7.07
N ARG A 383 -15.22 2.79 6.66
CA ARG A 383 -15.29 1.33 6.55
C ARG A 383 -15.51 0.63 7.88
N ARG A 384 -14.91 1.12 8.97
CA ARG A 384 -15.13 0.55 10.31
C ARG A 384 -16.53 0.83 10.84
N GLU A 385 -17.05 2.03 10.60
CA GLU A 385 -18.43 2.40 10.93
C GLU A 385 -19.41 1.55 10.13
N SER A 386 -19.19 1.38 8.82
CA SER A 386 -20.01 0.49 7.99
C SER A 386 -20.01 -0.97 8.49
N VAL A 387 -18.87 -1.50 8.95
CA VAL A 387 -18.79 -2.86 9.53
C VAL A 387 -19.51 -2.94 10.89
N LEU A 388 -19.47 -1.86 11.67
CA LEU A 388 -20.21 -1.79 12.94
C LEU A 388 -21.72 -1.69 12.70
N ASP A 389 -22.14 -0.92 11.71
CA ASP A 389 -23.53 -0.80 11.29
C ASP A 389 -24.06 -2.12 10.71
N GLU A 390 -23.27 -2.83 9.90
CA GLU A 390 -23.61 -4.19 9.44
C GLU A 390 -23.75 -5.19 10.60
N ARG A 391 -22.90 -5.07 11.62
CA ARG A 391 -23.00 -5.90 12.84
C ARG A 391 -24.20 -5.53 13.71
N LEU A 392 -24.54 -4.24 13.82
CA LEU A 392 -25.75 -3.75 14.48
C LEU A 392 -27.00 -4.26 13.75
N THR A 393 -27.02 -4.16 12.42
CA THR A 393 -28.13 -4.65 11.59
C THR A 393 -28.27 -6.17 11.68
N SER A 394 -27.15 -6.90 11.75
CA SER A 394 -27.15 -8.36 11.98
C SER A 394 -27.62 -8.73 13.40
N ALA A 395 -27.26 -7.94 14.41
CA ALA A 395 -27.74 -8.11 15.78
C ALA A 395 -29.24 -7.81 15.88
N ASP A 396 -29.74 -6.76 15.23
CA ASP A 396 -31.17 -6.46 15.12
C ASP A 396 -31.93 -7.56 14.37
N GLY A 397 -31.31 -8.16 13.35
CA GLY A 397 -31.83 -9.35 12.66
C GLY A 397 -31.97 -10.56 13.58
N LEU A 398 -30.94 -10.87 14.36
CA LEU A 398 -30.97 -11.93 15.38
C LEU A 398 -31.96 -11.64 16.52
N THR A 399 -32.14 -10.37 16.86
CA THR A 399 -33.11 -9.94 17.89
C THR A 399 -34.55 -10.10 17.39
N LYS A 400 -34.83 -9.77 16.14
CA LYS A 400 -36.13 -10.03 15.51
C LYS A 400 -36.42 -11.53 15.36
N GLN A 401 -35.39 -12.32 15.04
CA GLN A 401 -35.50 -13.77 14.94
C GLN A 401 -35.78 -14.42 16.30
N ALA A 402 -35.11 -13.93 17.35
CA ALA A 402 -35.39 -14.31 18.74
C ALA A 402 -36.77 -13.84 19.22
N GLU A 403 -37.27 -12.68 18.78
CA GLU A 403 -38.63 -12.20 19.06
C GLU A 403 -39.71 -13.04 18.34
N GLU A 404 -39.45 -13.54 17.13
CA GLU A 404 -40.36 -14.45 16.41
C GLU A 404 -40.39 -15.86 17.03
N GLU A 405 -39.22 -16.41 17.42
CA GLU A 405 -39.13 -17.67 18.18
C GLU A 405 -39.81 -17.55 19.55
N ARG A 406 -39.68 -16.40 20.20
CA ARG A 406 -40.31 -16.09 21.49
C ARG A 406 -41.83 -15.89 21.34
N ARG A 407 -42.33 -15.26 20.26
CA ARG A 407 -43.76 -15.19 19.93
C ARG A 407 -44.37 -16.56 19.64
N SER A 408 -43.61 -17.49 19.04
CA SER A 408 -44.05 -18.87 18.84
C SER A 408 -44.14 -19.66 20.17
N ALA A 409 -43.33 -19.31 21.17
CA ALA A 409 -43.37 -19.91 22.50
C ALA A 409 -44.42 -19.26 23.43
N GLU A 410 -44.68 -17.95 23.30
CA GLU A 410 -45.62 -17.18 24.14
C GLU A 410 -47.10 -17.44 23.80
N ASN A 411 -47.42 -17.96 22.61
CA ASN A 411 -48.78 -18.46 22.29
C ASN A 411 -49.19 -19.71 23.12
N MET A 412 -48.26 -20.33 23.86
CA MET A 412 -48.57 -21.42 24.80
C MET A 412 -48.78 -20.97 26.25
N ALA A 413 -48.55 -19.70 26.63
CA ALA A 413 -48.44 -19.30 28.04
C ALA A 413 -49.23 -18.04 28.43
N ASN A 414 -50.29 -17.70 27.72
CA ASN A 414 -51.02 -16.45 27.92
C ASN A 414 -52.15 -16.56 28.98
N ASN A 415 -51.81 -16.30 30.24
CA ASN A 415 -52.79 -15.98 31.29
C ASN A 415 -52.33 -14.77 32.14
N ASN A 416 -52.60 -13.57 31.60
CA ASN A 416 -53.23 -12.42 32.27
C ASN A 416 -52.48 -11.50 33.27
N VAL A 417 -52.48 -10.20 32.93
CA VAL A 417 -53.05 -9.07 33.73
C VAL A 417 -52.13 -8.12 34.56
N LEU A 418 -50.80 -8.21 34.54
CA LEU A 418 -49.97 -7.21 35.26
C LEU A 418 -49.62 -5.94 34.45
N ARG A 419 -50.64 -5.07 34.36
CA ARG A 419 -50.54 -3.64 34.69
C ARG A 419 -49.63 -2.80 33.78
N SER A 420 -50.16 -1.91 32.94
CA SER A 420 -50.93 -0.70 33.32
C SER A 420 -50.37 0.15 34.49
N ARG A 421 -49.23 -0.19 35.11
CA ARG A 421 -48.51 0.61 36.13
C ARG A 421 -47.21 1.23 35.60
N GLU A 422 -46.86 0.95 34.36
CA GLU A 422 -45.56 1.28 33.78
C GLU A 422 -45.42 2.70 33.22
N LEU A 423 -46.51 3.42 32.96
CA LEU A 423 -46.44 4.70 32.25
C LEU A 423 -46.21 5.91 33.18
N ASP A 424 -46.78 5.92 34.40
CA ASP A 424 -46.53 7.01 35.38
C ASP A 424 -45.15 6.91 36.08
N HIS A 425 -44.50 5.74 36.01
CA HIS A 425 -43.17 5.53 36.59
C HIS A 425 -42.05 6.16 35.71
N ARG A 426 -42.29 6.27 34.39
CA ARG A 426 -41.27 6.68 33.41
C ARG A 426 -40.87 8.15 33.50
N GLU A 427 -41.76 9.02 33.94
CA GLU A 427 -41.46 10.46 34.05
C GLU A 427 -40.64 10.79 35.31
N LYS A 428 -40.85 10.06 36.41
CA LYS A 428 -40.03 10.15 37.64
C LYS A 428 -38.67 9.47 37.51
N GLU A 429 -38.52 8.49 36.61
CA GLU A 429 -37.22 7.86 36.38
C GLU A 429 -36.24 8.74 35.60
N GLN A 430 -36.68 9.58 34.66
CA GLN A 430 -35.75 10.40 33.89
C GLN A 430 -35.00 11.46 34.72
N GLN A 431 -35.64 12.06 35.73
CA GLN A 431 -34.95 12.98 36.66
C GLN A 431 -34.05 12.24 37.66
N LYS A 432 -34.43 11.02 38.10
CA LYS A 432 -33.56 10.17 38.91
C LYS A 432 -32.36 9.65 38.10
N GLN A 433 -32.51 9.41 36.79
CA GLN A 433 -31.46 8.90 35.92
C GLN A 433 -30.27 9.86 35.83
N LYS A 434 -30.52 11.18 35.83
CA LYS A 434 -29.45 12.17 35.73
C LYS A 434 -28.60 12.25 37.01
N GLN A 435 -29.24 12.27 38.19
CA GLN A 435 -28.53 12.19 39.48
C GLN A 435 -27.96 10.79 39.77
N HIS A 436 -28.53 9.75 39.18
CA HIS A 436 -27.99 8.39 39.25
C HIS A 436 -26.71 8.28 38.42
N ASN A 437 -26.63 8.87 37.23
CA ASN A 437 -25.45 8.80 36.37
C ASN A 437 -24.21 9.48 36.98
N ASP A 438 -24.39 10.61 37.67
CA ASP A 438 -23.28 11.28 38.37
C ASP A 438 -22.80 10.47 39.60
N ASN A 439 -23.73 9.85 40.33
CA ASN A 439 -23.40 8.91 41.41
C ASN A 439 -22.84 7.57 40.89
N ILE A 440 -23.23 7.14 39.69
CA ILE A 440 -22.69 5.95 39.03
C ILE A 440 -21.23 6.19 38.67
N LEU A 441 -20.84 7.38 38.21
CA LEU A 441 -19.45 7.66 37.85
C LEU A 441 -18.50 7.57 39.07
N ILE A 442 -18.95 8.04 40.23
CA ILE A 442 -18.22 7.92 41.51
C ILE A 442 -18.22 6.46 41.99
N ARG A 443 -19.38 5.79 41.94
CA ARG A 443 -19.50 4.36 42.29
C ARG A 443 -18.77 3.45 41.32
N ILE A 444 -18.52 3.83 40.08
CA ILE A 444 -17.72 3.06 39.11
C ILE A 444 -16.26 3.05 39.56
N LYS A 445 -15.70 4.19 39.98
CA LYS A 445 -14.33 4.23 40.51
C LYS A 445 -14.18 3.46 41.83
N GLU A 446 -15.18 3.51 42.70
CA GLU A 446 -15.22 2.67 43.91
C GLU A 446 -15.47 1.19 43.57
N ARG A 447 -16.26 0.89 42.54
CA ARG A 447 -16.48 -0.46 42.03
C ARG A 447 -15.25 -1.02 41.34
N GLU A 448 -14.44 -0.25 40.63
CA GLU A 448 -13.18 -0.73 40.05
C GLU A 448 -12.22 -1.21 41.15
N ARG A 449 -12.10 -0.46 42.25
CA ARG A 449 -11.35 -0.90 43.44
C ARG A 449 -11.99 -2.11 44.13
N ALA A 450 -13.32 -2.12 44.27
CA ALA A 450 -14.03 -3.24 44.84
C ALA A 450 -13.97 -4.50 43.95
N VAL A 451 -13.95 -4.36 42.63
CA VAL A 451 -13.84 -5.44 41.64
C VAL A 451 -12.44 -6.03 41.67
N SER A 452 -11.40 -5.21 41.77
CA SER A 452 -10.03 -5.71 41.94
C SER A 452 -9.87 -6.51 43.25
N LEU A 453 -10.45 -6.05 44.37
CA LEU A 453 -10.51 -6.82 45.61
C LEU A 453 -11.39 -8.08 45.49
N ARG A 454 -12.44 -8.02 44.69
CA ARG A 454 -13.37 -9.14 44.47
C ARG A 454 -12.81 -10.19 43.51
N GLU A 455 -11.98 -9.82 42.54
CA GLU A 455 -11.19 -10.73 41.71
C GLU A 455 -10.20 -11.50 42.58
N SER A 456 -9.45 -10.82 43.45
CA SER A 456 -8.56 -11.50 44.41
C SER A 456 -9.33 -12.45 45.36
N ALA A 457 -10.52 -12.05 45.81
CA ALA A 457 -11.39 -12.91 46.61
C ALA A 457 -12.00 -14.07 45.81
N LEU A 458 -12.28 -13.88 44.52
CA LEU A 458 -12.80 -14.91 43.61
C LEU A 458 -11.73 -15.92 43.22
N ASP A 459 -10.49 -15.50 43.02
CA ASP A 459 -9.36 -16.40 42.81
C ASP A 459 -9.12 -17.29 44.05
N SER A 460 -9.21 -16.69 45.25
CA SER A 460 -9.17 -17.43 46.52
C SER A 460 -10.37 -18.38 46.67
N ARG A 461 -11.57 -17.97 46.22
CA ARG A 461 -12.77 -18.80 46.21
C ARG A 461 -12.70 -19.93 45.18
N GLN A 462 -12.09 -19.70 44.03
CA GLN A 462 -11.92 -20.69 42.97
C GLN A 462 -10.89 -21.74 43.37
N ALA A 463 -9.82 -21.35 44.08
CA ALA A 463 -8.93 -22.29 44.77
C ALA A 463 -9.68 -23.09 45.85
N GLY A 464 -10.55 -22.44 46.62
CA GLY A 464 -11.45 -23.09 47.59
C GLY A 464 -12.37 -24.12 46.94
N PHE A 465 -13.09 -23.77 45.88
CA PHE A 465 -13.98 -24.66 45.14
C PHE A 465 -13.24 -25.82 44.47
N LYS A 466 -11.99 -25.61 44.04
CA LYS A 466 -11.17 -26.69 43.50
C LYS A 466 -10.83 -27.72 44.59
N LYS A 467 -10.52 -27.25 45.80
CA LYS A 467 -10.29 -28.11 46.97
C LYS A 467 -11.56 -28.80 47.45
N GLU A 468 -12.68 -28.09 47.49
CA GLU A 468 -13.99 -28.64 47.85
C GLU A 468 -14.48 -29.68 46.82
N LYS A 469 -14.19 -29.47 45.53
CA LYS A 469 -14.45 -30.48 44.48
C LYS A 469 -13.61 -31.75 44.68
N GLU A 470 -12.34 -31.62 45.06
CA GLU A 470 -11.52 -32.79 45.43
C GLU A 470 -12.07 -33.51 46.66
N GLU A 471 -12.51 -32.76 47.67
CA GLU A 471 -13.06 -33.31 48.91
C GLU A 471 -14.40 -34.02 48.67
N ILE A 472 -15.28 -33.44 47.85
CA ILE A 472 -16.53 -34.07 47.40
C ILE A 472 -16.25 -35.33 46.59
N ASN A 473 -15.28 -35.30 45.67
CA ASN A 473 -14.90 -36.50 44.91
C ASN A 473 -14.36 -37.61 45.83
N ASN A 474 -13.59 -37.26 46.85
CA ASN A 474 -13.11 -38.22 47.86
C ASN A 474 -14.28 -38.77 48.70
N GLN A 475 -15.25 -37.94 49.10
CA GLN A 475 -16.46 -38.39 49.79
C GLN A 475 -17.34 -39.30 48.93
N PHE A 476 -17.43 -39.05 47.62
CA PHE A 476 -18.09 -39.94 46.68
C PHE A 476 -17.38 -41.29 46.61
N ALA A 477 -16.05 -41.31 46.50
CA ALA A 477 -15.27 -42.55 46.51
C ALA A 477 -15.41 -43.32 47.84
N GLU A 478 -15.47 -42.64 48.98
CA GLU A 478 -15.75 -43.26 50.27
C GLU A 478 -17.17 -43.82 50.36
N ARG A 479 -18.17 -43.08 49.87
CA ARG A 479 -19.57 -43.54 49.82
C ARG A 479 -19.73 -44.74 48.91
N GLU A 480 -19.09 -44.75 47.75
CA GLU A 480 -19.09 -45.88 46.83
C GLU A 480 -18.47 -47.12 47.48
N ASN A 481 -17.34 -46.97 48.19
CA ASN A 481 -16.76 -48.06 48.98
C ASN A 481 -17.67 -48.54 50.11
N ARG A 482 -18.36 -47.63 50.82
CA ARG A 482 -19.33 -48.00 51.87
C ARG A 482 -20.55 -48.70 51.29
N LEU A 483 -21.04 -48.28 50.13
CA LEU A 483 -22.15 -48.91 49.41
C LEU A 483 -21.75 -50.32 48.95
N ASN A 484 -20.60 -50.47 48.30
CA ASN A 484 -20.07 -51.79 47.93
C ASN A 484 -19.87 -52.72 49.14
N THR A 485 -19.49 -52.16 50.30
CA THR A 485 -19.37 -52.94 51.54
C THR A 485 -20.73 -53.31 52.12
N ARG A 486 -21.70 -52.39 52.09
CA ARG A 486 -23.08 -52.65 52.51
C ARG A 486 -23.76 -53.68 51.62
N GLU A 487 -23.59 -53.60 50.31
CA GLU A 487 -24.11 -54.55 49.34
C GLU A 487 -23.58 -55.96 49.62
N LYS A 488 -22.26 -56.10 49.79
CA LYS A 488 -21.64 -57.38 50.24
C LYS A 488 -22.19 -57.89 51.57
N ASN A 489 -22.49 -57.01 52.52
CA ASN A 489 -23.06 -57.40 53.81
C ASN A 489 -24.53 -57.81 53.69
N ILE A 490 -25.31 -57.12 52.86
CA ILE A 490 -26.70 -57.45 52.55
C ILE A 490 -26.77 -58.81 51.86
N ASP A 491 -25.92 -59.06 50.87
CA ASP A 491 -25.81 -60.37 50.21
C ASP A 491 -25.54 -61.49 51.22
N LYS A 492 -24.63 -61.24 52.18
CA LYS A 492 -24.31 -62.17 53.26
C LYS A 492 -25.47 -62.40 54.23
N ILE A 493 -26.24 -61.35 54.54
CA ILE A 493 -27.43 -61.44 55.39
C ILE A 493 -28.54 -62.21 54.66
N ILE A 494 -28.73 -61.98 53.37
CA ILE A 494 -29.69 -62.71 52.53
C ILE A 494 -29.30 -64.19 52.47
N GLU A 495 -28.04 -64.53 52.19
CA GLU A 495 -27.55 -65.92 52.23
C GLU A 495 -27.82 -66.59 53.57
N ASN A 496 -27.50 -65.90 54.68
CA ASN A 496 -27.73 -66.44 56.02
C ASN A 496 -29.23 -66.64 56.33
N LYS A 497 -30.09 -65.67 55.99
CA LYS A 497 -31.54 -65.80 56.21
C LYS A 497 -32.18 -66.85 55.32
N VAL A 498 -31.72 -67.02 54.09
CA VAL A 498 -32.15 -68.11 53.20
C VAL A 498 -31.75 -69.46 53.78
N SER A 499 -30.52 -69.58 54.31
CA SER A 499 -30.05 -70.79 55.00
C SER A 499 -30.88 -71.10 56.25
N GLU A 500 -31.14 -70.11 57.11
CA GLU A 500 -31.99 -70.26 58.30
C GLU A 500 -33.43 -70.65 57.95
N LYS A 501 -34.01 -70.05 56.91
CA LYS A 501 -35.34 -70.39 56.40
C LYS A 501 -35.39 -71.85 55.94
N ASN A 502 -34.37 -72.32 55.21
CA ASN A 502 -34.27 -73.71 54.76
C ASN A 502 -34.18 -74.67 55.96
N ILE A 503 -33.37 -74.35 56.97
CA ILE A 503 -33.24 -75.15 58.20
C ILE A 503 -34.57 -75.21 58.98
N TYR A 504 -35.28 -74.08 59.08
CA TYR A 504 -36.58 -74.03 59.74
C TYR A 504 -37.63 -74.84 58.97
N PHE A 505 -37.68 -74.71 57.64
CA PHE A 505 -38.60 -75.45 56.78
C PHE A 505 -38.34 -76.96 56.87
N GLU A 506 -37.08 -77.40 56.84
CA GLU A 506 -36.72 -78.81 57.06
C GLU A 506 -37.17 -79.33 58.43
N LYS A 507 -37.01 -78.53 59.50
CA LYS A 507 -37.46 -78.92 60.85
C LYS A 507 -38.97 -79.05 60.94
N VAL A 508 -39.72 -78.12 60.35
CA VAL A 508 -41.19 -78.16 60.33
C VAL A 508 -41.65 -79.36 59.50
N GLN A 509 -41.06 -79.59 58.32
CA GLN A 509 -41.39 -80.71 57.46
C GLN A 509 -41.07 -82.07 58.10
N LYS A 510 -39.93 -82.20 58.81
CA LYS A 510 -39.62 -83.39 59.62
C LYS A 510 -40.64 -83.63 60.74
N ARG A 511 -41.09 -82.58 61.42
CA ARG A 511 -42.13 -82.71 62.48
C ARG A 511 -43.48 -83.10 61.89
N LEU A 512 -43.86 -82.50 60.76
CA LEU A 512 -45.11 -82.82 60.06
C LEU A 512 -45.11 -84.27 59.57
N ASN A 513 -44.02 -84.69 58.91
CA ASN A 513 -43.86 -86.08 58.46
C ASN A 513 -43.91 -87.05 59.63
N ARG A 514 -43.26 -86.75 60.76
CA ARG A 514 -43.33 -87.59 61.95
C ARG A 514 -44.75 -87.67 62.54
N ALA A 515 -45.50 -86.57 62.52
CA ALA A 515 -46.90 -86.57 62.96
C ALA A 515 -47.78 -87.41 62.02
N ILE A 516 -47.57 -87.28 60.70
CA ILE A 516 -48.25 -88.09 59.68
C ILE A 516 -47.90 -89.57 59.86
N ASP A 517 -46.63 -89.92 60.08
CA ASP A 517 -46.20 -91.30 60.35
C ASP A 517 -46.85 -91.88 61.59
N ILE A 518 -47.00 -91.09 62.67
CA ILE A 518 -47.72 -91.52 63.88
C ILE A 518 -49.18 -91.83 63.55
N ILE A 519 -49.84 -90.96 62.78
CA ILE A 519 -51.26 -91.13 62.38
C ILE A 519 -51.43 -92.35 61.46
N ILE A 520 -50.53 -92.55 60.50
CA ILE A 520 -50.56 -93.72 59.62
C ILE A 520 -50.35 -94.99 60.45
N ASN A 521 -49.43 -94.98 61.41
CA ASN A 521 -49.10 -96.14 62.23
C ASN A 521 -50.13 -96.50 63.31
N THR A 522 -51.13 -95.65 63.57
CA THR A 522 -52.27 -95.98 64.44
C THR A 522 -53.45 -96.58 63.67
N ILE A 523 -53.42 -96.63 62.33
CA ILE A 523 -54.44 -97.29 61.51
C ILE A 523 -54.25 -98.82 61.62
N PRO A 524 -55.19 -99.58 62.21
CA PRO A 524 -54.96 -100.99 62.55
C PRO A 524 -55.06 -101.96 61.36
N ASN A 525 -55.56 -101.52 60.20
CA ASN A 525 -55.70 -102.34 59.01
C ASN A 525 -54.58 -102.05 57.99
N GLU A 526 -53.72 -103.04 57.73
CA GLU A 526 -52.55 -102.98 56.84
C GLU A 526 -52.88 -102.43 55.45
N ARG A 527 -53.99 -102.87 54.86
CA ARG A 527 -54.39 -102.55 53.49
C ARG A 527 -54.91 -101.11 53.37
N LEU A 528 -55.57 -100.62 54.42
CA LEU A 528 -55.98 -99.23 54.57
C LEU A 528 -54.77 -98.32 54.85
N ARG A 529 -53.83 -98.77 55.69
CA ARG A 529 -52.58 -98.05 56.01
C ARG A 529 -51.74 -97.79 54.76
N GLN A 530 -51.55 -98.80 53.90
CA GLN A 530 -50.82 -98.66 52.64
C GLN A 530 -51.52 -97.71 51.65
N ARG A 531 -52.86 -97.77 51.55
CA ARG A 531 -53.65 -96.83 50.72
C ARG A 531 -53.61 -95.39 51.22
N PHE A 532 -53.68 -95.19 52.54
CA PHE A 532 -53.62 -93.86 53.15
C PHE A 532 -52.23 -93.23 53.02
N SER A 533 -51.17 -94.02 53.20
CA SER A 533 -49.79 -93.59 52.98
C SER A 533 -49.55 -93.19 51.52
N ALA A 534 -50.03 -94.00 50.56
CA ALA A 534 -49.96 -93.67 49.14
C ALA A 534 -50.77 -92.42 48.76
N TYR A 535 -51.88 -92.15 49.44
CA TYR A 535 -52.69 -90.94 49.21
C TYR A 535 -52.02 -89.66 49.76
N ILE A 536 -51.39 -89.74 50.93
CA ILE A 536 -50.74 -88.56 51.55
C ILE A 536 -49.37 -88.25 50.91
N TYR A 537 -48.59 -89.26 50.55
CA TYR A 537 -47.26 -89.09 49.96
C TYR A 537 -47.23 -89.19 48.43
N GLY A 538 -48.36 -89.52 47.78
CA GLY A 538 -48.40 -89.86 46.35
C GLY A 538 -48.99 -88.84 45.37
N GLU A 539 -50.00 -88.03 45.71
CA GLU A 539 -50.61 -87.02 44.81
C GLU A 539 -51.75 -86.34 45.60
N ASP A 540 -51.72 -85.08 46.01
CA ASP A 540 -51.76 -83.86 45.21
C ASP A 540 -51.21 -82.70 46.08
N THR A 541 -49.95 -82.33 45.83
CA THR A 541 -49.25 -81.25 46.53
C THR A 541 -49.80 -79.85 46.20
N SER A 542 -50.86 -79.73 45.38
CA SER A 542 -51.42 -78.44 44.96
C SER A 542 -51.91 -77.59 46.14
N LYS A 543 -52.64 -78.18 47.11
CA LYS A 543 -53.15 -77.44 48.28
C LYS A 543 -52.08 -77.06 49.30
N ILE A 544 -51.03 -77.86 49.45
CA ILE A 544 -49.89 -77.55 50.32
C ILE A 544 -49.04 -76.46 49.67
N ASN A 545 -48.82 -76.53 48.35
CA ASN A 545 -48.16 -75.47 47.60
C ASN A 545 -49.00 -74.19 47.57
N GLU A 546 -50.33 -74.24 47.52
CA GLU A 546 -51.19 -73.06 47.54
C GLU A 546 -51.16 -72.37 48.92
N LEU A 547 -51.14 -73.13 50.01
CA LEU A 547 -50.95 -72.60 51.37
C LEU A 547 -49.53 -72.05 51.57
N ALA A 548 -48.50 -72.75 51.09
CA ALA A 548 -47.12 -72.26 51.13
C ALA A 548 -46.94 -70.99 50.28
N THR A 549 -47.58 -70.89 49.11
CA THR A 549 -47.53 -69.70 48.24
C THR A 549 -48.29 -68.53 48.86
N LYS A 550 -49.42 -68.77 49.56
CA LYS A 550 -50.13 -67.75 50.34
C LYS A 550 -49.26 -67.22 51.48
N SER A 551 -48.60 -68.10 52.24
CA SER A 551 -47.70 -67.70 53.33
C SER A 551 -46.45 -66.95 52.82
N VAL A 552 -45.90 -67.34 51.66
CA VAL A 552 -44.80 -66.61 51.00
C VAL A 552 -45.24 -65.22 50.56
N LYS A 553 -46.42 -65.06 49.95
CA LYS A 553 -46.95 -63.74 49.57
C LYS A 553 -47.25 -62.83 50.78
N THR A 554 -47.69 -63.39 51.90
CA THR A 554 -47.87 -62.60 53.14
C THR A 554 -46.53 -62.16 53.70
N TYR A 555 -45.50 -63.01 53.66
CA TYR A 555 -44.16 -62.69 54.15
C TYR A 555 -43.40 -61.72 53.22
N GLU A 556 -43.52 -61.85 51.90
CA GLU A 556 -43.00 -60.87 50.91
C GLU A 556 -43.63 -59.49 51.13
N LYS A 557 -44.93 -59.44 51.46
CA LYS A 557 -45.60 -58.18 51.79
C LYS A 557 -45.04 -57.56 53.08
N THR A 558 -44.73 -58.36 54.10
CA THR A 558 -44.11 -57.89 55.35
C THR A 558 -42.65 -57.47 55.16
N VAL A 559 -41.89 -58.17 54.31
CA VAL A 559 -40.50 -57.82 54.00
C VAL A 559 -40.42 -56.54 53.16
N ASN A 560 -41.27 -56.38 52.14
CA ASN A 560 -41.32 -55.14 51.36
C ASN A 560 -41.75 -53.96 52.24
N GLN A 561 -42.64 -54.18 53.22
CA GLN A 561 -43.06 -53.14 54.16
C GLN A 561 -41.95 -52.77 55.16
N ILE A 562 -41.09 -53.71 55.57
CA ILE A 562 -39.88 -53.41 56.37
C ILE A 562 -38.82 -52.69 55.53
N VAL A 563 -38.69 -53.02 54.25
CA VAL A 563 -37.76 -52.33 53.33
C VAL A 563 -38.24 -50.91 53.01
N ASP A 564 -39.55 -50.70 52.87
CA ASP A 564 -40.14 -49.37 52.66
C ASP A 564 -40.11 -48.51 53.94
N ASP A 565 -40.34 -49.10 55.13
CA ASP A 565 -40.27 -48.38 56.42
C ASP A 565 -38.82 -48.01 56.82
N ASP A 566 -37.80 -48.71 56.29
CA ASP A 566 -36.37 -48.35 56.43
C ASP A 566 -35.89 -47.35 55.33
N LEU A 567 -36.76 -46.92 54.41
CA LEU A 567 -36.44 -46.08 53.25
C LEU A 567 -37.14 -44.70 53.17
N GLU A 568 -37.86 -44.24 54.20
CA GLU A 568 -38.22 -42.81 54.36
C GLU A 568 -37.52 -42.16 55.56
N PRO A 569 -37.03 -40.92 55.41
CA PRO A 569 -35.79 -40.49 54.75
C PRO A 569 -34.49 -40.70 55.57
#